data_AF-A0A7W8EY95-F1
#
_entry.id   AF-A0A7W8EY95-F1
#
_cell.length_a   1.000
_cell.length_b   1.000
_cell.length_c   1.000
_cell.angle_alpha   90.00
_cell.angle_beta   90.00
_cell.angle_gamma   90.00
#
_symmetry.space_group_name_H-M   'P 1'
#
loop_
_entity.id
_entity.type
_entity.pdbx_description
1 polymer ?
#
loop_
_entity_poly.entity_id
_entity_poly.type
_entity_poly.pdbx_seq_one_letter_code
_entity_poly.pdbx_strand_id
1 'polypeptide(L)' 'MTKPVLYLIACAAGPTQYIDRGVRCVQAAGWEACVILTPSAARWWEGRLDELAELTGHRVRSQYKLPGESDALPNWL' A
#
# COMPACT_ATOMS: atom_id res chain seq x y z
N MET A 1 20.52 0.42 -9.19
CA MET A 1 19.45 -0.24 -9.97
C MET A 1 18.14 0.05 -9.27
N THR A 2 17.11 0.50 -10.00
CA THR A 2 15.75 0.66 -9.46
C THR A 2 15.13 -0.72 -9.23
N LYS A 3 14.51 -0.93 -8.08
CA LYS A 3 13.79 -2.18 -7.79
C LYS A 3 12.45 -2.17 -8.54
N PRO A 4 11.95 -3.32 -9.00
CA PRO A 4 10.59 -3.40 -9.51
C PRO A 4 9.58 -3.11 -8.38
N VAL A 5 8.49 -2.41 -8.70
CA VAL A 5 7.43 -2.05 -7.74
C VAL A 5 6.23 -2.97 -7.91
N LEU A 6 5.73 -3.55 -6.83
CA LEU A 6 4.47 -4.31 -6.79
C LEU A 6 3.42 -3.56 -5.98
N TYR A 7 2.22 -3.44 -6.55
CA TYR A 7 1.08 -2.81 -5.89
C TYR A 7 0.19 -3.90 -5.29
N LEU A 8 0.12 -3.93 -3.96
CA LEU A 8 -0.77 -4.79 -3.20
C LEU A 8 -2.09 -4.05 -2.98
N ILE A 9 -3.14 -4.47 -3.68
CA ILE A 9 -4.48 -3.89 -3.59
C ILE A 9 -5.36 -4.81 -2.76
N ALA A 10 -5.84 -4.33 -1.61
CA ALA A 10 -6.70 -5.10 -0.71
C ALA A 10 -8.11 -4.53 -0.65
N CYS A 11 -9.08 -5.43 -0.88
CA CYS A 11 -10.50 -5.21 -0.64
C CYS A 11 -10.91 -5.90 0.66
N ALA A 12 -11.88 -5.35 1.38
CA ALA A 12 -12.32 -5.76 2.72
C ALA A 12 -12.65 -7.27 2.85
N ALA A 13 -11.61 -8.09 2.99
CA ALA A 13 -11.64 -9.53 3.22
C ALA A 13 -10.68 -9.85 4.37
N GLY A 14 -11.06 -10.76 5.27
CA GLY A 14 -10.31 -11.05 6.52
C GLY A 14 -8.77 -11.01 6.42
N PRO A 15 -8.13 -11.58 5.38
CA PRO A 15 -6.68 -11.51 5.18
C PRO A 15 -6.07 -10.09 5.11
N THR A 16 -6.84 -9.06 4.77
CA THR A 16 -6.36 -7.67 4.70
C THR A 16 -5.75 -7.17 6.01
N GLN A 17 -6.21 -7.67 7.17
CA GLN A 17 -5.62 -7.35 8.47
C GLN A 17 -4.16 -7.76 8.62
N TYR A 18 -3.66 -8.61 7.71
CA TYR A 18 -2.31 -9.15 7.69
C TYR A 18 -1.55 -8.78 6.41
N ILE A 19 -1.95 -7.69 5.73
CA ILE A 19 -1.32 -7.28 4.46
C ILE A 19 0.16 -6.89 4.62
N ASP A 20 0.59 -6.53 5.83
CA ASP A 20 1.99 -6.33 6.20
C ASP A 20 2.85 -7.58 5.94
N ARG A 21 2.28 -8.78 6.08
CA ARG A 21 2.97 -10.03 5.72
C ARG A 21 3.26 -10.09 4.22
N GLY A 22 2.28 -9.69 3.40
CA GLY A 22 2.43 -9.58 1.95
C GLY A 22 3.53 -8.58 1.59
N VAL A 23 3.55 -7.42 2.23
CA VAL A 23 4.60 -6.40 2.04
C VAL A 23 6.00 -6.97 2.30
N ARG A 24 6.19 -7.68 3.42
CA ARG A 24 7.48 -8.29 3.76
C ARG A 24 7.90 -9.37 2.76
N CYS A 25 6.96 -10.16 2.24
CA CYS A 25 7.25 -11.15 1.20
C CYS A 25 7.74 -10.50 -0.10
N VAL A 26 7.09 -9.40 -0.52
CA VAL A 26 7.50 -8.61 -1.71
C VAL A 26 8.91 -8.05 -1.53
N GLN A 27 9.19 -7.48 -0.36
CA GLN A 27 10.51 -6.94 -0.03
C GLN A 27 11.60 -8.03 0.02
N ALA A 28 11.29 -9.19 0.60
CA ALA A 28 12.20 -10.33 0.62
C ALA A 28 12.52 -10.87 -0.77
N ALA A 29 11.60 -10.71 -1.73
CA ALA A 29 11.83 -11.03 -3.14
C ALA A 29 12.66 -9.97 -3.89
N GLY A 30 13.06 -8.87 -3.24
CA GLY A 30 13.86 -7.79 -3.82
C GLY A 30 13.05 -6.68 -4.48
N TRP A 31 11.73 -6.63 -4.26
CA TRP A 31 10.81 -5.66 -4.86
C TRP A 31 10.47 -4.54 -3.86
N GLU A 32 9.98 -3.41 -4.36
CA GLU A 32 9.31 -2.38 -3.57
C GLU A 32 7.82 -2.67 -3.50
N ALA A 33 7.19 -2.41 -2.35
CA ALA A 33 5.78 -2.69 -2.12
C ALA A 33 5.02 -1.37 -1.95
N CYS A 34 3.99 -1.15 -2.78
CA CYS A 34 3.02 -0.07 -2.61
C CYS A 34 1.68 -0.65 -2.17
N VAL A 35 1.05 -0.10 -1.14
CA VAL A 35 -0.23 -0.61 -0.62
C VAL A 35 -1.37 0.32 -0.98
N ILE A 36 -2.43 -0.27 -1.53
CA ILE A 36 -3.72 0.38 -1.76
C ILE A 36 -4.78 -0.41 -1.00
N LEU A 37 -5.51 0.26 -0.12
CA LEU A 37 -6.68 -0.30 0.56
C LEU A 37 -7.94 0.32 -0.05
N THR A 38 -9.03 -0.44 -0.15
CA THR A 38 -10.33 0.22 -0.29
C THR A 38 -10.68 0.97 1.00
N PRO A 39 -11.57 1.98 0.99
CA PRO A 39 -11.98 2.66 2.21
C PRO A 39 -12.47 1.70 3.30
N SER A 40 -13.22 0.66 2.93
CA SER A 40 -13.69 -0.38 3.86
C SER A 40 -12.54 -1.19 4.48
N ALA A 41 -11.51 -1.53 3.70
CA ALA A 41 -10.31 -2.21 4.18
C ALA A 41 -9.45 -1.31 5.08
N ALA A 42 -9.35 -0.02 4.75
CA ALA A 42 -8.59 0.94 5.53
C ALA A 42 -9.13 1.12 6.96
N ARG A 43 -10.44 1.01 7.15
CA ARG A 43 -11.08 1.04 8.49
C ARG A 43 -10.58 -0.08 9.41
N TRP A 44 -10.13 -1.21 8.88
CA TRP A 44 -9.57 -2.29 9.70
C TRP A 44 -8.12 -2.06 10.10
N TRP A 45 -7.46 -1.09 9.46
CA TRP A 45 -6.11 -0.60 9.76
C TRP A 45 -6.13 0.78 10.44
N GLU A 46 -7.31 1.28 10.81
CA GLU A 46 -7.46 2.57 11.47
C GLU A 46 -6.64 2.62 12.77
N GLY A 47 -5.92 3.72 12.99
CA GLY A 47 -4.99 3.88 14.11
C GLY A 47 -3.61 3.22 13.94
N ARG A 48 -3.41 2.41 12.90
CA ARG A 48 -2.13 1.74 12.59
C ARG A 48 -1.73 1.80 11.12
N LEU A 49 -2.36 2.67 10.35
CA LEU A 49 -2.08 2.86 8.93
C LEU A 49 -0.64 3.34 8.70
N ASP A 50 -0.10 4.13 9.65
CA ASP A 50 1.27 4.64 9.60
C ASP A 50 2.31 3.51 9.68
N GLU A 51 2.01 2.39 10.37
CA GLU A 51 2.88 1.21 10.39
C GLU A 51 3.11 0.66 8.97
N LEU A 52 2.08 0.65 8.13
CA LEU A 52 2.20 0.23 6.74
C LEU A 52 2.96 1.27 5.90
N ALA A 53 2.78 2.56 6.19
CA ALA A 53 3.50 3.61 5.48
C ALA A 53 5.01 3.55 5.79
N GLU A 54 5.37 3.38 7.05
CA GLU A 54 6.75 3.17 7.49
C GLU A 54 7.34 1.88 6.91
N LEU A 55 6.60 0.77 6.95
CA LEU A 55 7.06 -0.52 6.44
C LEU A 55 7.32 -0.48 4.93
N THR A 56 6.48 0.22 4.17
CA THR A 56 6.60 0.32 2.72
C THR A 56 7.57 1.42 2.27
N GLY A 57 7.81 2.44 3.11
CA GLY A 57 8.47 3.67 2.69
C GLY A 57 7.61 4.53 1.75
N HIS A 58 6.34 4.20 1.58
CA HIS A 58 5.39 4.87 0.68
C HIS A 58 4.11 5.22 1.42
N ARG A 59 3.38 6.24 0.96
CA ARG A 59 2.06 6.54 1.51
C ARG A 59 1.09 5.40 1.19
N VAL A 60 0.34 4.93 2.19
CA VAL A 60 -0.77 4.00 1.96
C VAL A 60 -1.95 4.76 1.35
N ARG A 61 -2.42 4.32 0.19
CA ARG A 61 -3.59 4.93 -0.47
C ARG A 61 -4.86 4.22 -0.05
N SER A 62 -5.83 4.97 0.48
CA SER A 62 -7.18 4.47 0.79
C SER A 62 -8.31 5.23 0.10
N GLN A 63 -8.04 6.48 -0.29
CA GLN A 63 -8.92 7.34 -1.06
C GLN A 63 -8.19 7.76 -2.33
N TYR A 64 -8.94 7.84 -3.44
CA TYR A 64 -8.37 8.30 -4.70
C TYR A 64 -8.31 9.81 -4.71
N LYS A 65 -7.26 10.35 -5.33
CA LYS A 65 -7.09 11.78 -5.54
C LYS A 65 -8.22 12.32 -6.44
N LEU A 66 -8.57 13.59 -6.29
CA LEU A 66 -9.48 14.27 -7.19
C LEU A 66 -8.80 14.58 -8.54
N PRO A 67 -9.57 14.80 -9.61
CA PRO A 67 -9.01 15.30 -10.87
C PRO A 67 -8.16 16.57 -10.64
N GLY A 68 -6.92 16.57 -11.12
CA GLY A 68 -5.97 17.68 -10.97
C GLY A 68 -5.01 17.60 -9.78
N GLU A 69 -5.25 16.71 -8.80
CA GLU A 69 -4.33 16.52 -7.67
C GLU A 69 -3.12 15.66 -8.05
N SER A 70 -1.96 15.93 -7.44
CA SER A 70 -0.75 15.12 -7.59
C SER A 70 -0.93 13.72 -6.99
N ASP A 71 -0.36 12.70 -7.63
CA ASP A 71 -0.38 11.34 -7.06
C ASP A 71 0.68 11.21 -5.96
N ALA A 72 0.37 10.42 -4.95
CA ALA A 72 1.27 10.12 -3.83
C ALA A 72 2.00 8.79 -4.01
N LEU A 73 1.62 8.01 -5.03
CA LEU A 73 2.26 6.74 -5.38
C LEU A 73 3.28 6.94 -6.52
N PRO A 74 4.25 6.02 -6.67
CA PRO A 74 5.17 6.04 -7.80
C PRO A 74 4.41 6.08 -9.14
N ASN A 75 4.89 6.89 -10.07
CA ASN A 75 4.36 6.96 -11.44
C ASN A 75 4.92 5.82 -12.31
N TRP A 76 4.12 5.35 -13.25
CA TRP A 76 4.50 4.34 -14.26
C TRP A 76 5.08 4.95 -15.55
N LEU A 77 5.43 6.25 -15.55
CA LEU A 77 5.94 7.01 -16.69
C LEU A 77 7.22 7.72 -16.30
#